data_AF-A0A914Y776-F1
#
_entry.id   AF-A0A914Y776-F1
#
_cell.length_a   1.000
_cell.length_b   1.000
_cell.length_c   1.000
_cell.angle_alpha   90.00
_cell.angle_beta   90.00
_cell.angle_gamma   90.00
#
_symmetry.space_group_name_H-M   'P 1'
#
loop_
_entity.id
_entity.type
_entity.pdbx_description
1 polymer ?
#
loop_
_entity_poly.entity_id
_entity_poly.type
_entity_poly.pdbx_seq_one_letter_code
_entity_poly.pdbx_strand_id
1 'polypeptide(L)'
;MNRFSDTREESNRLQIVIDEKVKSSGKAMSLKRKFHEIRRLFRHQTIQFIAFAFVILCVVFLLATLGDSPEERAGEHLSHVRGGRSNYNPISDNGELPGSEDPETVLKDSLGNFEPAEEIDAGTPGELGKPVQIDAGLPEVKRAFSEFGFNTHVSDMISMNRSLPDVRMDQCKYWHYPEDLPTASVVIAFHNEGWSPLLRTVHSVLKRSDPRYLKEIILVDDFSDKEHLKDKLDNYVQQFNGIVKVIRNKEREGLIRTRTIGAMAAKAEVVIFLDAHCEVNRNWLVPLLAPIRRNRFLEKL
;
A
#
# COMPACT_ATOMS: atom_id res chain seq x y z
N MET A 1 36.17 -41.31 -72.72
CA MET A 1 36.88 -40.62 -71.62
C MET A 1 36.65 -39.12 -71.77
N ASN A 2 36.62 -38.36 -70.68
CA ASN A 2 36.38 -36.89 -70.60
C ASN A 2 34.94 -36.44 -70.33
N ARG A 3 34.29 -37.03 -69.31
CA ARG A 3 33.16 -36.38 -68.63
C ARG A 3 33.29 -36.37 -67.10
N PHE A 4 34.52 -36.58 -66.62
CA PHE A 4 34.89 -36.60 -65.19
C PHE A 4 35.99 -35.58 -64.84
N SER A 5 36.51 -34.85 -65.82
CA SER A 5 37.52 -33.81 -65.64
C SER A 5 36.92 -32.42 -65.41
N ASP A 6 35.68 -32.18 -65.87
CA ASP A 6 35.05 -30.84 -65.88
C ASP A 6 34.49 -30.42 -64.51
N THR A 7 33.91 -31.37 -63.76
CA THR A 7 33.31 -31.10 -62.44
C THR A 7 34.35 -30.80 -61.36
N ARG A 8 35.59 -31.25 -61.53
CA ARG A 8 36.70 -31.00 -60.60
C ARG A 8 37.31 -29.61 -60.81
N GLU A 9 37.23 -29.08 -62.03
CA GLU A 9 37.73 -27.75 -62.38
C GLU A 9 36.76 -26.65 -61.92
N GLU A 10 35.45 -26.88 -62.04
CA GLU A 10 34.42 -25.98 -61.48
C GLU A 10 34.42 -25.96 -59.94
N SER A 11 34.59 -27.12 -59.29
CA SER A 11 34.66 -27.18 -57.83
C SER A 11 35.89 -26.46 -57.28
N ASN A 12 37.04 -26.51 -57.97
CA ASN A 12 38.24 -25.77 -57.59
C ASN A 12 38.07 -24.26 -57.82
N ARG A 13 37.38 -23.83 -58.88
CA ARG A 13 37.08 -22.41 -59.10
C ARG A 13 36.14 -21.83 -58.05
N LEU A 14 35.12 -22.59 -57.65
CA LEU A 14 34.21 -22.19 -56.56
C LEU A 14 34.93 -22.11 -55.21
N GLN A 15 35.84 -23.04 -54.92
CA GLN A 15 36.64 -23.01 -53.69
C GLN A 15 37.60 -21.80 -53.66
N ILE A 16 38.23 -21.45 -54.80
CA ILE A 16 39.09 -20.27 -54.91
C ILE A 16 38.29 -18.97 -54.72
N VAL A 17 37.07 -18.88 -55.26
CA VAL A 17 36.20 -17.72 -55.08
C VAL A 17 35.71 -17.60 -53.64
N ILE A 18 35.40 -18.72 -52.97
CA ILE A 18 35.04 -18.74 -51.55
C ILE A 18 36.23 -18.35 -50.67
N ASP A 19 37.43 -18.86 -50.96
CA ASP A 19 38.65 -18.55 -50.23
C ASP A 19 39.06 -17.07 -50.43
N GLU A 20 38.87 -16.48 -51.62
CA GLU A 20 39.06 -15.03 -51.85
C GLU A 20 38.04 -14.18 -51.09
N LYS A 21 36.77 -14.63 -51.00
CA LYS A 21 35.71 -13.92 -50.27
C LYS A 21 35.92 -13.99 -48.75
N VAL A 22 36.42 -15.11 -48.24
CA VAL A 22 36.80 -15.28 -46.83
C VAL A 22 38.06 -14.46 -46.51
N LYS A 23 39.02 -14.34 -47.43
CA LYS A 23 40.21 -13.47 -47.28
C LYS A 23 39.88 -11.97 -47.33
N SER A 24 38.79 -11.59 -47.99
CA SER A 24 38.25 -10.23 -48.03
C SER A 24 37.50 -9.85 -46.74
N SER A 25 36.76 -10.79 -46.14
CA SER A 25 35.97 -10.54 -44.92
C SER A 25 36.77 -10.56 -43.61
N GLY A 26 38.06 -10.94 -43.65
CA GLY A 26 38.91 -11.17 -42.48
C GLY A 26 40.02 -10.14 -42.23
N LYS A 27 39.96 -8.92 -42.77
CA LYS A 27 40.93 -7.88 -42.38
C LYS A 27 40.47 -7.17 -41.10
N ALA A 28 40.91 -7.71 -39.96
CA ALA A 28 40.91 -6.96 -38.71
C ALA A 28 41.62 -5.62 -38.92
N MET A 29 40.85 -4.54 -38.87
CA MET A 29 41.37 -3.19 -39.07
C MET A 29 42.36 -2.88 -37.95
N SER A 30 43.64 -2.66 -38.32
CA SER A 30 44.72 -2.32 -37.40
C SER A 30 44.29 -1.23 -36.42
N LEU A 31 44.63 -1.40 -35.13
CA LEU A 31 44.37 -0.43 -34.06
C LEU A 31 44.78 0.99 -34.44
N LYS A 32 45.84 1.16 -35.24
CA LYS A 32 46.29 2.46 -35.77
C LYS A 32 45.27 3.12 -36.71
N ARG A 33 44.52 2.35 -37.50
CA ARG A 33 43.42 2.86 -38.37
C ARG A 33 42.15 3.17 -37.58
N LYS A 34 41.78 2.36 -36.58
CA LYS A 34 40.69 2.67 -35.64
C LYS A 34 40.97 3.97 -34.88
N PHE A 35 42.20 4.16 -34.41
CA PHE A 35 42.62 5.39 -33.74
C PHE A 35 42.60 6.60 -34.69
N HIS A 36 42.96 6.41 -35.96
CA HIS A 36 42.92 7.47 -36.97
C HIS A 36 41.49 7.89 -37.36
N GLU A 37 40.56 6.93 -37.45
CA GLU A 37 39.12 7.16 -37.66
C GLU A 37 38.47 7.88 -36.45
N ILE A 38 38.78 7.47 -35.22
CA ILE A 38 38.35 8.15 -33.99
C ILE A 38 38.90 9.59 -33.94
N ARG A 39 40.16 9.79 -34.34
CA ARG A 39 40.79 11.12 -34.45
C ARG A 39 40.22 11.96 -35.62
N ARG A 40 39.50 11.34 -36.56
CA ARG A 40 38.75 12.00 -37.63
C ARG A 40 37.35 12.41 -37.17
N LEU A 41 36.69 11.59 -36.33
CA LEU A 41 35.44 11.94 -35.63
C LEU A 41 35.64 13.10 -34.63
N PHE A 42 36.74 13.10 -33.86
CA PHE A 42 37.07 14.19 -32.93
C PHE A 42 37.48 15.52 -33.58
N ARG A 43 37.54 15.58 -34.93
CA ARG A 43 37.76 16.81 -35.70
C ARG A 43 36.46 17.55 -36.04
N HIS A 44 35.31 16.96 -35.78
CA HIS A 44 34.02 17.60 -36.01
C HIS A 44 33.65 18.46 -34.79
N GLN A 45 33.46 19.76 -35.02
CA GLN A 45 33.11 20.73 -33.97
C GLN A 45 31.87 20.28 -33.16
N THR A 46 30.93 19.56 -33.78
CA THR A 46 29.74 19.01 -33.14
C THR A 46 30.04 18.01 -32.02
N ILE A 47 31.03 17.12 -32.18
CA ILE A 47 31.38 16.13 -31.14
C ILE A 47 32.10 16.81 -29.97
N GLN A 48 32.90 17.85 -30.26
CA GLN A 48 33.51 18.68 -29.21
C GLN A 48 32.45 19.47 -28.44
N PHE A 49 31.43 20.00 -29.12
CA PHE A 49 30.30 20.68 -28.48
C PHE A 49 29.48 19.76 -27.58
N ILE A 50 29.19 18.53 -28.02
CA ILE A 50 28.46 17.55 -27.20
C ILE A 50 29.26 17.15 -25.97
N ALA A 51 30.57 16.90 -26.13
CA ALA A 51 31.44 16.59 -25.01
C ALA A 51 31.53 17.76 -24.02
N PHE A 52 31.62 19.00 -24.52
CA PHE A 52 31.65 20.20 -23.69
C PHE A 52 30.32 20.43 -22.95
N ALA A 53 29.18 20.24 -23.62
CA ALA A 53 27.86 20.32 -23.01
C ALA A 53 27.66 19.26 -21.91
N PHE A 54 28.17 18.04 -22.14
CA PHE A 54 28.12 16.96 -21.15
C PHE A 54 28.98 17.29 -19.92
N VAL A 55 30.18 17.85 -20.12
CA VAL A 55 31.03 18.32 -19.02
C VAL A 55 30.36 19.45 -18.23
N ILE A 56 29.73 20.42 -18.90
CA ILE A 56 28.96 21.48 -18.24
C ILE A 56 27.81 20.88 -17.42
N LEU A 57 27.06 19.93 -17.98
CA LEU A 57 25.96 19.27 -17.27
C LEU A 57 26.46 18.56 -16.01
N CYS A 58 27.58 17.84 -16.11
CA CYS A 58 28.21 17.18 -14.97
C CYS A 58 28.70 18.18 -13.92
N VAL A 59 29.28 19.31 -14.33
CA VAL A 59 29.73 20.36 -13.40
C VAL A 59 28.54 21.04 -12.73
N VAL A 60 27.46 21.34 -13.46
CA VAL A 60 26.23 21.89 -12.90
C VAL A 60 25.60 20.92 -11.91
N PHE A 61 25.55 19.62 -12.24
CA PHE A 61 25.07 18.59 -11.33
C PHE A 61 25.94 18.50 -10.08
N LEU A 62 27.27 18.51 -10.22
CA LEU A 62 28.20 18.44 -9.10
C LEU A 62 28.09 19.68 -8.19
N LEU A 63 27.97 20.88 -8.77
CA LEU A 63 27.74 22.12 -8.04
C LEU A 63 26.37 22.14 -7.35
N ALA A 64 25.33 21.62 -8.00
CA ALA A 64 24.01 21.47 -7.40
C ALA A 64 24.05 20.51 -6.20
N THR A 65 24.85 19.44 -6.26
CA THR A 65 25.01 18.51 -5.13
C THR A 65 25.96 18.99 -4.03
N LEU A 66 26.86 19.93 -4.34
CA LEU A 66 27.79 20.52 -3.36
C LEU A 66 27.18 21.72 -2.61
N GLY A 67 26.19 22.40 -3.21
CA GLY A 67 25.42 23.47 -2.56
C GLY A 67 24.27 22.96 -1.69
N ASP A 68 23.90 21.68 -1.78
CA ASP A 68 22.74 21.10 -1.11
C ASP A 68 23.10 20.65 0.31
N SER A 69 23.36 21.63 1.19
CA SER A 69 23.58 21.34 2.61
C SER A 69 22.25 20.91 3.28
N PRO A 70 22.23 19.86 4.11
CA PRO A 70 21.01 19.38 4.79
C PRO A 70 20.28 20.45 5.62
N GLU A 71 20.98 21.51 6.03
CA GLU A 71 20.43 22.63 6.79
C GLU A 71 19.51 23.56 5.96
N GLU A 72 19.77 23.76 4.66
CA GLU A 72 18.90 24.60 3.82
C GLU A 72 17.56 23.92 3.50
N ARG A 73 17.56 22.60 3.26
CA ARG A 73 16.30 21.81 3.13
C ARG A 73 15.45 21.82 4.40
N ALA A 74 16.08 21.87 5.58
CA ALA A 74 15.36 22.03 6.84
C ALA A 74 14.76 23.44 6.96
N GLY A 75 15.47 24.47 6.46
CA GLY A 75 15.05 25.87 6.48
C GLY A 75 13.79 26.16 5.65
N GLU A 76 13.65 25.59 4.46
CA GLU A 76 12.45 25.76 3.62
C GLU A 76 11.22 25.01 4.17
N HIS A 77 11.41 23.82 4.77
CA HIS A 77 10.32 23.14 5.47
C HIS A 77 9.87 23.89 6.73
N LEU A 78 10.80 24.55 7.43
CA LEU A 78 10.49 25.38 8.61
C LEU A 78 9.84 26.72 8.25
N SER A 79 10.13 27.32 7.10
CA SER A 79 9.52 28.59 6.67
C SER A 79 8.05 28.42 6.25
N HIS A 80 7.70 27.30 5.60
CA HIS A 80 6.31 26.97 5.30
C HIS A 80 5.48 26.62 6.55
N VAL A 81 6.11 26.10 7.61
CA VAL A 81 5.44 25.89 8.92
C VAL A 81 5.33 27.20 9.71
N ARG A 82 6.23 28.17 9.53
CA ARG A 82 6.20 29.46 10.25
C ARG A 82 5.24 30.50 9.68
N GLY A 83 4.88 30.42 8.39
CA GLY A 83 3.96 31.35 7.74
C GLY A 83 2.50 31.25 8.18
N GLY A 84 2.15 30.24 8.98
CA GLY A 84 0.80 29.98 9.48
C GLY A 84 0.64 30.12 11.00
N ARG A 85 1.50 30.88 11.69
CA ARG A 85 1.24 31.26 13.08
C ARG A 85 0.17 32.36 13.14
N SER A 86 -1.07 31.96 12.91
CA SER A 86 -2.17 32.55 13.65
C SER A 86 -1.84 32.40 15.14
N ASN A 87 -2.16 33.42 15.95
CA ASN A 87 -2.13 33.33 17.41
C ASN A 87 -3.19 32.31 17.86
N TYR A 88 -2.87 31.03 17.69
CA TYR A 88 -3.64 29.93 18.24
C TYR A 88 -3.24 29.81 19.70
N ASN A 89 -4.07 30.35 20.59
CA ASN A 89 -4.02 30.02 22.02
C ASN A 89 -4.73 28.66 22.17
N PRO A 90 -4.02 27.55 22.45
CA PRO A 90 -4.64 26.23 22.55
C PRO A 90 -5.36 26.03 23.89
N ILE A 91 -5.56 27.10 24.66
CA ILE A 91 -6.23 27.07 25.94
C ILE A 91 -7.71 27.32 25.65
N SER A 92 -8.43 26.23 25.37
CA SER A 92 -9.86 26.20 25.66
C SER A 92 -10.05 26.59 27.12
N ASP A 93 -11.16 27.24 27.45
CA ASP A 93 -11.46 27.83 28.76
C ASP A 93 -11.39 26.84 29.95
N ASN A 94 -11.10 25.55 29.72
CA ASN A 94 -10.95 24.48 30.73
C ASN A 94 -9.63 23.68 30.67
N GLY A 95 -8.69 23.97 29.76
CA GLY A 95 -7.37 23.31 29.75
C GLY A 95 -7.33 21.80 29.45
N GLU A 96 -8.46 21.17 29.08
CA GLU A 96 -8.49 19.75 28.67
C GLU A 96 -8.13 19.59 27.18
N LEU A 97 -7.11 18.76 26.91
CA LEU A 97 -6.71 18.39 25.54
C LEU A 97 -7.72 17.41 24.90
N PRO A 98 -7.84 17.39 23.57
CA PRO A 98 -8.59 16.34 22.84
C PRO A 98 -8.16 14.94 23.27
N GLY A 99 -9.13 14.10 23.64
CA GLY A 99 -8.88 12.74 24.12
C GLY A 99 -8.57 12.61 25.61
N SER A 100 -8.88 13.61 26.45
CA SER A 100 -8.91 13.46 27.90
C SER A 100 -9.85 12.33 28.34
N GLU A 101 -9.57 11.73 29.50
CA GLU A 101 -10.41 10.68 30.08
C GLU A 101 -11.86 11.14 30.21
N ASP A 102 -12.81 10.30 29.79
CA ASP A 102 -14.23 10.55 30.00
C ASP A 102 -14.58 10.19 31.46
N PRO A 103 -14.98 11.14 32.32
CA PRO A 103 -15.27 10.85 33.73
C PRO A 103 -16.49 9.93 33.92
N GLU A 104 -17.32 9.76 32.89
CA GLU A 104 -18.42 8.78 32.90
C GLU A 104 -17.96 7.37 32.52
N THR A 105 -16.73 7.23 32.00
CA THR A 105 -16.08 5.94 31.82
C THR A 105 -15.44 5.50 33.13
N VAL A 106 -16.04 4.51 33.80
CA VAL A 106 -15.67 4.13 35.16
C VAL A 106 -15.35 2.65 35.26
N LEU A 107 -14.27 2.32 35.97
CA LEU A 107 -13.91 0.94 36.30
C LEU A 107 -14.75 0.47 37.49
N LYS A 108 -15.36 -0.71 37.38
CA LYS A 108 -16.16 -1.32 38.47
C LYS A 108 -15.72 -2.76 38.73
N ASP A 109 -16.24 -3.37 39.80
CA ASP A 109 -16.00 -4.79 40.11
C ASP A 109 -16.87 -5.76 39.30
N SER A 110 -17.88 -5.24 38.59
CA SER A 110 -18.76 -6.02 37.72
C SER A 110 -18.36 -5.89 36.25
N LEU A 111 -18.69 -6.92 35.46
CA LEU A 111 -18.44 -6.94 34.02
C LEU A 111 -19.00 -5.67 33.35
N GLY A 112 -18.25 -5.12 32.39
CA GLY A 112 -18.57 -3.91 31.66
C GLY A 112 -19.87 -4.04 30.85
N ASN A 113 -20.60 -2.94 30.71
CA ASN A 113 -21.88 -2.88 30.00
C ASN A 113 -21.78 -3.12 28.47
N PHE A 114 -20.57 -3.15 27.92
CA PHE A 114 -20.29 -3.44 26.51
C PHE A 114 -19.43 -4.70 26.30
N GLU A 115 -19.20 -5.48 27.35
CA GLU A 115 -18.40 -6.69 27.22
C GLU A 115 -19.22 -7.78 26.48
N PRO A 116 -18.78 -8.23 25.29
CA PRO A 116 -19.52 -9.23 24.53
C PRO A 116 -19.38 -10.63 25.15
N ALA A 117 -20.28 -11.53 24.76
CA ALA A 117 -20.14 -12.94 25.10
C ALA A 117 -18.81 -13.52 24.55
N GLU A 118 -18.30 -14.55 25.22
CA GLU A 118 -17.10 -15.23 24.76
C GLU A 118 -17.32 -15.90 23.39
N GLU A 119 -16.39 -15.66 22.45
CA GLU A 119 -16.39 -16.37 21.18
C GLU A 119 -15.89 -17.81 21.40
N ILE A 120 -16.64 -18.75 20.83
CA ILE A 120 -16.35 -20.19 20.90
C ILE A 120 -15.39 -20.56 19.77
N ASP A 121 -14.41 -21.41 20.08
CA ASP A 121 -13.54 -22.01 19.08
C ASP A 121 -14.33 -23.03 18.24
N ALA A 122 -14.55 -22.71 16.97
CA ALA A 122 -15.23 -23.59 16.03
C ALA A 122 -14.35 -24.78 15.55
N GLY A 123 -13.07 -24.82 15.94
CA GLY A 123 -12.11 -25.86 15.52
C GLY A 123 -11.66 -25.75 14.07
N THR A 124 -11.98 -24.64 13.39
CA THR A 124 -11.55 -24.38 12.01
C THR A 124 -10.14 -23.76 11.96
N PRO A 125 -9.46 -23.82 10.79
CA PRO A 125 -8.13 -23.23 10.66
C PRO A 125 -8.12 -21.74 11.05
N GLY A 126 -7.16 -21.35 11.90
CA GLY A 126 -6.94 -19.96 12.28
C GLY A 126 -7.86 -19.41 13.38
N GLU A 127 -8.76 -20.20 13.94
CA GLU A 127 -9.62 -19.82 15.07
C GLU A 127 -8.79 -19.46 16.31
N LEU A 128 -9.29 -18.50 17.10
CA LEU A 128 -8.59 -17.92 18.26
C LEU A 128 -7.15 -17.49 17.95
N GLY A 129 -6.86 -17.14 16.69
CA GLY A 129 -5.52 -16.75 16.26
C GLY A 129 -4.50 -17.89 16.27
N LYS A 130 -4.95 -19.15 16.33
CA LYS A 130 -4.07 -20.32 16.27
C LYS A 130 -3.31 -20.34 14.94
N PRO A 131 -2.00 -20.66 14.94
CA PRO A 131 -1.23 -20.71 13.71
C PRO A 131 -1.71 -21.85 12.82
N VAL A 132 -1.87 -21.57 11.52
CA VAL A 132 -2.13 -22.60 10.50
C VAL A 132 -0.80 -23.08 9.96
N GLN A 133 -0.48 -24.36 10.19
CA GLN A 133 0.76 -24.97 9.72
C GLN A 133 0.60 -25.45 8.28
N ILE A 134 1.47 -24.99 7.38
CA ILE A 134 1.52 -25.40 5.98
C ILE A 134 2.96 -25.45 5.49
N ASP A 135 3.25 -26.33 4.54
CA ASP A 135 4.57 -26.37 3.90
C ASP A 135 4.82 -25.11 3.06
N ALA A 136 5.86 -24.34 3.43
CA ALA A 136 6.29 -23.15 2.70
C ALA A 136 6.87 -23.46 1.31
N GLY A 137 7.22 -24.72 1.05
CA GLY A 137 7.71 -25.20 -0.24
C GLY A 137 6.65 -25.20 -1.35
N LEU A 138 5.36 -25.22 -0.99
CA LEU A 138 4.24 -25.34 -1.92
C LEU A 138 4.21 -24.19 -2.95
N PRO A 139 3.99 -24.49 -4.25
CA PRO A 139 3.89 -23.46 -5.29
C PRO A 139 2.82 -22.40 -5.02
N GLU A 140 1.69 -22.78 -4.42
CA GLU A 140 0.56 -21.90 -4.07
C GLU A 140 0.98 -20.87 -3.01
N VAL A 141 1.69 -21.31 -1.97
CA VAL A 141 2.21 -20.44 -0.91
C VAL A 141 3.21 -19.43 -1.48
N LYS A 142 4.15 -19.90 -2.31
CA LYS A 142 5.14 -19.02 -2.95
C LYS A 142 4.48 -17.99 -3.87
N ARG A 143 3.48 -18.40 -4.65
CA ARG A 143 2.71 -17.49 -5.51
C ARG A 143 1.98 -16.43 -4.69
N ALA A 144 1.30 -16.85 -3.62
CA ALA A 144 0.58 -15.94 -2.72
C ALA A 144 1.50 -14.84 -2.15
N PHE A 145 2.66 -15.22 -1.61
CA PHE A 145 3.64 -14.26 -1.11
C PHE A 145 4.19 -13.34 -2.20
N SER A 146 4.49 -13.89 -3.38
CA SER A 146 5.01 -13.08 -4.49
C SER A 146 4.00 -12.05 -4.99
N GLU A 147 2.70 -12.34 -4.90
CA GLU A 147 1.64 -11.49 -5.45
C GLU A 147 1.14 -10.46 -4.44
N PHE A 148 0.96 -10.84 -3.18
CA PHE A 148 0.31 -10.01 -2.15
C PHE A 148 1.23 -9.63 -0.98
N GLY A 149 2.44 -10.21 -0.88
CA GLY A 149 3.37 -9.95 0.22
C GLY A 149 3.07 -10.74 1.50
N PHE A 150 1.99 -11.53 1.54
CA PHE A 150 1.65 -12.42 2.63
C PHE A 150 0.91 -13.67 2.11
N ASN A 151 0.69 -14.65 2.98
CA ASN A 151 0.14 -15.95 2.60
C ASN A 151 -1.38 -15.93 2.38
N THR A 152 -1.84 -15.35 1.27
CA THR A 152 -3.26 -15.36 0.87
C THR A 152 -3.82 -16.77 0.72
N HIS A 153 -3.00 -17.75 0.30
CA HIS A 153 -3.43 -19.15 0.25
C HIS A 153 -3.88 -19.68 1.61
N VAL A 154 -3.12 -19.37 2.68
CA VAL A 154 -3.54 -19.68 4.05
C VAL A 154 -4.74 -18.85 4.48
N SER A 155 -4.76 -17.55 4.14
CA SER A 155 -5.91 -16.69 4.41
C SER A 155 -7.21 -17.28 3.83
N ASP A 156 -7.18 -17.82 2.62
CA ASP A 156 -8.36 -18.40 1.96
C ASP A 156 -8.91 -19.65 2.68
N MET A 157 -8.08 -20.34 3.46
CA MET A 157 -8.51 -21.48 4.30
C MET A 157 -9.14 -21.05 5.63
N ILE A 158 -8.89 -19.81 6.07
CA ILE A 158 -9.37 -19.27 7.34
C ILE A 158 -10.75 -18.64 7.15
N SER A 159 -11.67 -18.87 8.10
CA SER A 159 -13.03 -18.31 8.08
C SER A 159 -13.02 -16.77 8.09
N MET A 160 -13.81 -16.14 7.21
CA MET A 160 -14.02 -14.67 7.20
C MET A 160 -14.52 -14.15 8.55
N ASN A 161 -15.22 -15.01 9.30
CA ASN A 161 -15.82 -14.72 10.60
C ASN A 161 -15.08 -15.39 11.77
N ARG A 162 -13.79 -15.73 11.60
CA ARG A 162 -13.02 -16.44 12.63
C ARG A 162 -13.04 -15.71 13.97
N SER A 163 -12.96 -16.49 15.04
CA SER A 163 -12.73 -15.97 16.39
C SER A 163 -11.30 -15.47 16.55
N LEU A 164 -11.13 -14.51 17.44
CA LEU A 164 -9.82 -13.94 17.78
C LEU A 164 -9.49 -14.20 19.26
N PRO A 165 -8.19 -14.32 19.60
CA PRO A 165 -7.80 -14.35 21.00
C PRO A 165 -8.05 -12.98 21.61
N ASP A 166 -8.53 -12.94 22.85
CA ASP A 166 -8.60 -11.70 23.60
C ASP A 166 -7.19 -11.33 24.07
N VAL A 167 -6.62 -10.29 23.46
CA VAL A 167 -5.27 -9.79 23.78
C VAL A 167 -5.32 -8.59 24.72
N ARG A 168 -6.51 -8.18 25.17
CA ARG A 168 -6.68 -7.06 26.10
C ARG A 168 -6.22 -7.47 27.50
N MET A 169 -5.89 -6.48 28.32
CA MET A 169 -5.69 -6.72 29.75
C MET A 169 -7.04 -7.05 30.41
N ASP A 170 -7.04 -7.91 31.43
CA ASP A 170 -8.30 -8.34 32.07
C ASP A 170 -9.13 -7.17 32.60
N GLN A 171 -8.48 -6.09 33.06
CA GLN A 171 -9.15 -4.87 33.50
C GLN A 171 -10.04 -4.22 32.42
N CYS A 172 -9.71 -4.40 31.13
CA CYS A 172 -10.50 -3.87 30.02
C CYS A 172 -11.95 -4.37 30.01
N LYS A 173 -12.21 -5.54 30.61
CA LYS A 173 -13.53 -6.19 30.65
C LYS A 173 -14.48 -5.57 31.68
N TYR A 174 -13.98 -4.71 32.57
CA TYR A 174 -14.72 -4.18 33.72
C TYR A 174 -14.99 -2.68 33.62
N TRP A 175 -14.67 -2.06 32.49
CA TRP A 175 -15.00 -0.66 32.23
C TRP A 175 -16.47 -0.52 31.84
N HIS A 176 -17.14 0.42 32.50
CA HIS A 176 -18.49 0.85 32.17
C HIS A 176 -18.40 2.15 31.40
N TYR A 177 -18.99 2.17 30.21
CA TYR A 177 -18.98 3.32 29.31
C TYR A 177 -20.37 3.98 29.26
N PRO A 178 -20.44 5.30 28.99
CA PRO A 178 -21.72 5.95 28.71
C PRO A 178 -22.36 5.40 27.43
N GLU A 179 -23.69 5.44 27.34
CA GLU A 179 -24.43 4.89 26.19
C GLU A 179 -24.68 5.92 25.08
N ASP A 180 -24.50 7.21 25.35
CA ASP A 180 -24.66 8.32 24.40
C ASP A 180 -23.38 8.57 23.57
N LEU A 181 -22.79 7.50 23.04
CA LEU A 181 -21.58 7.58 22.21
C LEU A 181 -21.91 8.09 20.79
N PRO A 182 -20.99 8.84 20.15
CA PRO A 182 -21.14 9.25 18.76
C PRO A 182 -21.12 8.06 17.81
N THR A 183 -21.79 8.18 16.67
CA THR A 183 -21.74 7.17 15.61
C THR A 183 -20.42 7.23 14.82
N ALA A 184 -20.00 6.11 14.24
CA ALA A 184 -18.76 5.97 13.48
C ALA A 184 -18.97 5.47 12.03
N SER A 185 -18.21 6.07 11.10
CA SER A 185 -18.02 5.57 9.74
C SER A 185 -16.62 4.97 9.65
N VAL A 186 -16.53 3.70 9.26
CA VAL A 186 -15.23 3.03 9.10
C VAL A 186 -14.80 3.13 7.65
N VAL A 187 -13.68 3.81 7.38
CA VAL A 187 -13.11 3.98 6.04
C VAL A 187 -11.95 3.03 5.86
N ILE A 188 -12.02 2.21 4.81
CA ILE A 188 -11.00 1.23 4.44
C ILE A 188 -10.54 1.54 3.02
N ALA A 189 -9.36 2.13 2.90
CA ALA A 189 -8.71 2.35 1.62
C ALA A 189 -7.99 1.06 1.17
N PHE A 190 -8.15 0.66 -0.09
CA PHE A 190 -7.50 -0.54 -0.61
C PHE A 190 -7.04 -0.36 -2.05
N HIS A 191 -5.96 -1.07 -2.42
CA HIS A 191 -5.48 -1.17 -3.78
C HIS A 191 -4.89 -2.57 -4.01
N ASN A 192 -5.42 -3.31 -4.99
CA ASN A 192 -4.94 -4.66 -5.35
C ASN A 192 -4.86 -5.65 -4.17
N GLU A 193 -5.71 -5.46 -3.16
CA GLU A 193 -5.76 -6.28 -1.95
C GLU A 193 -6.22 -7.72 -2.23
N GLY A 194 -5.77 -8.65 -1.40
CA GLY A 194 -6.28 -10.02 -1.42
C GLY A 194 -7.77 -10.07 -1.10
N TRP A 195 -8.52 -11.00 -1.73
CA TRP A 195 -9.96 -11.15 -1.49
C TRP A 195 -10.29 -11.48 -0.03
N SER A 196 -9.59 -12.47 0.54
CA SER A 196 -9.89 -12.92 1.88
C SER A 196 -9.48 -11.96 3.00
N PRO A 197 -8.31 -11.29 2.99
CA PRO A 197 -7.98 -10.26 3.97
C PRO A 197 -8.94 -9.06 3.92
N LEU A 198 -9.24 -8.54 2.72
CA LEU A 198 -10.16 -7.41 2.55
C LEU A 198 -11.51 -7.69 3.19
N LEU A 199 -12.11 -8.82 2.83
CA LEU A 199 -13.43 -9.17 3.35
C LEU A 199 -13.39 -9.58 4.82
N ARG A 200 -12.32 -10.22 5.30
CA ARG A 200 -12.18 -10.53 6.73
C ARG A 200 -12.13 -9.26 7.57
N THR A 201 -11.52 -8.18 7.08
CA THR A 201 -11.60 -6.86 7.71
C THR A 201 -13.05 -6.38 7.83
N VAL A 202 -13.80 -6.43 6.72
CA VAL A 202 -15.23 -6.03 6.70
C VAL A 202 -16.06 -6.86 7.66
N HIS A 203 -15.95 -8.20 7.59
CA HIS A 203 -16.67 -9.13 8.47
C HIS A 203 -16.30 -8.92 9.92
N SER A 204 -15.03 -8.70 10.24
CA SER A 204 -14.57 -8.45 11.61
C SER A 204 -15.18 -7.16 12.18
N VAL A 205 -15.22 -6.07 11.41
CA VAL A 205 -15.86 -4.82 11.81
C VAL A 205 -17.36 -5.00 12.01
N LEU A 206 -18.07 -5.67 11.08
CA LEU A 206 -19.51 -5.91 11.20
C LEU A 206 -19.85 -6.80 12.40
N LYS A 207 -19.07 -7.84 12.65
CA LYS A 207 -19.31 -8.82 13.72
C LYS A 207 -19.06 -8.26 15.12
N ARG A 208 -18.08 -7.35 15.28
CA ARG A 208 -17.58 -6.92 16.60
C ARG A 208 -17.85 -5.46 16.95
N SER A 209 -18.61 -4.76 16.12
CA SER A 209 -19.06 -3.39 16.40
C SER A 209 -20.52 -3.39 16.80
N ASP A 210 -20.86 -2.64 17.86
CA ASP A 210 -22.26 -2.46 18.26
C ASP A 210 -23.04 -1.75 17.13
N PRO A 211 -24.16 -2.32 16.63
CA PRO A 211 -24.95 -1.73 15.55
C PRO A 211 -25.52 -0.35 15.85
N ARG A 212 -25.61 0.05 17.13
CA ARG A 212 -26.04 1.41 17.53
C ARG A 212 -25.02 2.47 17.11
N TYR A 213 -23.73 2.13 17.07
CA TYR A 213 -22.65 3.08 16.81
C TYR A 213 -22.00 2.90 15.44
N LEU A 214 -22.01 1.70 14.85
CA LEU A 214 -21.50 1.51 13.49
C LEU A 214 -22.53 2.00 12.46
N LYS A 215 -22.26 3.15 11.85
CA LYS A 215 -23.17 3.74 10.85
C LYS A 215 -23.01 3.11 9.47
N GLU A 216 -21.76 2.95 9.04
CA GLU A 216 -21.40 2.45 7.72
C GLU A 216 -19.94 2.03 7.64
N ILE A 217 -19.64 1.18 6.67
CA ILE A 217 -18.27 0.84 6.24
C ILE A 217 -18.10 1.33 4.80
N ILE A 218 -17.08 2.14 4.56
CA ILE A 218 -16.77 2.74 3.27
C ILE A 218 -15.47 2.13 2.76
N LEU A 219 -15.59 1.22 1.81
CA LEU A 219 -14.48 0.69 1.05
C LEU A 219 -14.13 1.66 -0.07
N VAL A 220 -12.89 2.13 -0.12
CA VAL A 220 -12.44 3.06 -1.18
C VAL A 220 -11.37 2.36 -2.03
N ASP A 221 -11.74 2.00 -3.26
CA ASP A 221 -10.87 1.39 -4.26
C ASP A 221 -9.97 2.47 -4.89
N ASP A 222 -8.68 2.45 -4.53
CA ASP A 222 -7.65 3.31 -5.10
C ASP A 222 -7.15 2.74 -6.43
N PHE A 223 -8.05 2.64 -7.40
CA PHE A 223 -7.76 2.23 -8.77
C PHE A 223 -7.07 0.85 -8.87
N SER A 224 -7.70 -0.17 -8.28
CA SER A 224 -7.22 -1.56 -8.37
C SER A 224 -7.37 -2.14 -9.79
N ASP A 225 -6.56 -3.12 -10.13
CA ASP A 225 -6.55 -3.82 -11.42
C ASP A 225 -7.02 -5.28 -11.30
N LYS A 226 -7.04 -5.82 -10.07
CA LYS A 226 -7.46 -7.20 -9.82
C LYS A 226 -8.96 -7.39 -10.08
N GLU A 227 -9.30 -8.36 -10.93
CA GLU A 227 -10.67 -8.66 -11.35
C GLU A 227 -11.62 -8.95 -10.18
N HIS A 228 -11.14 -9.64 -9.14
CA HIS A 228 -11.97 -9.96 -7.97
C HIS A 228 -12.41 -8.72 -7.17
N LEU A 229 -11.78 -7.56 -7.37
CA LEU A 229 -12.12 -6.31 -6.69
C LEU A 229 -13.13 -5.46 -7.48
N LYS A 230 -13.57 -5.93 -8.66
CA LYS A 230 -14.54 -5.24 -9.53
C LYS A 230 -15.96 -5.74 -9.24
N ASP A 231 -16.68 -6.19 -10.26
CA ASP A 231 -18.09 -6.59 -10.14
C ASP A 231 -18.31 -7.67 -9.08
N LYS A 232 -17.34 -8.57 -8.88
CA LYS A 232 -17.40 -9.60 -7.83
C LYS A 232 -17.52 -8.98 -6.43
N LEU A 233 -16.75 -7.93 -6.14
CA LEU A 233 -16.81 -7.22 -4.86
C LEU A 233 -18.14 -6.47 -4.71
N ASP A 234 -18.57 -5.76 -5.76
CA ASP A 234 -19.81 -4.98 -5.75
C ASP A 234 -21.03 -5.87 -5.51
N ASN A 235 -21.05 -7.07 -6.11
CA ASN A 235 -22.10 -8.07 -5.87
C ASN A 235 -22.02 -8.66 -4.46
N TYR A 236 -20.81 -8.91 -3.96
CA TYR A 236 -20.63 -9.49 -2.63
C TYR A 236 -21.12 -8.55 -1.52
N VAL A 237 -20.81 -7.25 -1.60
CA VAL A 237 -21.18 -6.31 -0.52
C VAL A 237 -22.69 -6.04 -0.42
N GLN A 238 -23.48 -6.35 -1.45
CA GLN A 238 -24.93 -6.20 -1.43
C GLN A 238 -25.61 -7.03 -0.34
N GLN A 239 -25.00 -8.15 0.07
CA GLN A 239 -25.51 -9.00 1.15
C GLN A 239 -25.58 -8.29 2.51
N PHE A 240 -24.88 -7.15 2.67
CA PHE A 240 -24.85 -6.38 3.90
C PHE A 240 -25.91 -5.27 3.94
N ASN A 241 -26.95 -5.37 3.13
CA ASN A 241 -28.13 -4.50 3.15
C ASN A 241 -27.80 -2.99 3.12
N GLY A 242 -26.71 -2.61 2.42
CA GLY A 242 -26.30 -1.22 2.23
C GLY A 242 -25.47 -0.60 3.35
N ILE A 243 -25.12 -1.33 4.42
CA ILE A 243 -24.21 -0.83 5.46
C ILE A 243 -22.77 -0.71 4.95
N VAL A 244 -22.37 -1.58 4.01
CA VAL A 244 -21.07 -1.56 3.34
C VAL A 244 -21.23 -0.92 1.97
N LYS A 245 -20.38 0.07 1.67
CA LYS A 245 -20.39 0.83 0.43
C LYS A 245 -19.03 0.78 -0.22
N VAL A 246 -19.00 0.75 -1.55
CA VAL A 246 -17.77 0.80 -2.35
C VAL A 246 -17.74 2.12 -3.12
N ILE A 247 -16.66 2.87 -2.96
CA ILE A 247 -16.32 4.06 -3.72
C ILE A 247 -15.12 3.71 -4.60
N ARG A 248 -15.17 4.07 -5.88
CA ARG A 248 -14.08 3.77 -6.83
C ARG A 248 -13.44 5.06 -7.33
N ASN A 249 -12.14 5.20 -7.14
CA ASN A 249 -11.37 6.29 -7.73
C ASN A 249 -11.25 6.08 -9.24
N LYS A 250 -11.27 7.19 -10.00
CA LYS A 250 -11.14 7.17 -11.46
C LYS A 250 -9.70 6.96 -11.93
N GLU A 251 -8.74 7.29 -11.08
CA GLU A 251 -7.31 7.13 -11.28
C GLU A 251 -6.63 6.79 -9.95
N ARG A 252 -5.34 6.46 -10.00
CA ARG A 252 -4.56 6.14 -8.80
C ARG A 252 -4.23 7.43 -8.03
N GLU A 253 -4.88 7.63 -6.91
CA GLU A 253 -4.76 8.82 -6.06
C GLU A 253 -3.72 8.64 -4.95
N GLY A 254 -3.48 7.40 -4.54
CA GLY A 254 -2.63 7.04 -3.42
C GLY A 254 -3.39 7.06 -2.09
N LEU A 255 -2.77 6.46 -1.06
CA LEU A 255 -3.41 6.16 0.23
C LEU A 255 -4.00 7.39 0.91
N ILE A 256 -3.27 8.50 0.96
CA ILE A 256 -3.67 9.72 1.69
C ILE A 256 -4.96 10.29 1.09
N ARG A 257 -4.96 10.55 -0.22
CA ARG A 257 -6.12 11.12 -0.92
C ARG A 257 -7.31 10.16 -0.92
N THR A 258 -7.05 8.86 -1.07
CA THR A 258 -8.08 7.82 -0.98
C THR A 258 -8.78 7.83 0.38
N ARG A 259 -8.02 7.95 1.48
CA ARG A 259 -8.59 8.13 2.82
C ARG A 259 -9.38 9.43 2.92
N THR A 260 -8.88 10.53 2.38
CA THR A 260 -9.62 11.80 2.34
C THR A 260 -10.95 11.68 1.59
N ILE A 261 -10.98 11.01 0.44
CA ILE A 261 -12.20 10.76 -0.33
C ILE A 261 -13.22 9.95 0.50
N GLY A 262 -12.76 8.90 1.18
CA GLY A 262 -13.60 8.13 2.09
C GLY A 262 -14.15 8.96 3.26
N ALA A 263 -13.32 9.82 3.84
CA ALA A 263 -13.72 10.71 4.93
C ALA A 263 -14.75 11.75 4.47
N MET A 264 -14.61 12.30 3.27
CA MET A 264 -15.58 13.23 2.68
C MET A 264 -16.94 12.57 2.40
N ALA A 265 -16.96 11.26 2.16
CA ALA A 265 -18.18 10.51 1.93
C ALA A 265 -18.85 9.99 3.21
N ALA A 266 -18.17 10.04 4.35
CA ALA A 266 -18.65 9.58 5.64
C ALA A 266 -19.83 10.41 6.15
N LYS A 267 -20.82 9.74 6.75
CA LYS A 267 -22.05 10.36 7.26
C LYS A 267 -22.19 10.30 8.78
N ALA A 268 -21.28 9.60 9.46
CA ALA A 268 -21.27 9.53 10.91
C ALA A 268 -20.53 10.71 11.55
N GLU A 269 -20.63 10.81 12.87
CA GLU A 269 -19.97 11.87 13.65
C GLU A 269 -18.45 11.66 13.77
N VAL A 270 -17.99 10.40 13.76
CA VAL A 270 -16.58 10.02 13.84
C VAL A 270 -16.18 9.24 12.60
N VAL A 271 -14.99 9.51 12.06
CA VAL A 271 -14.37 8.73 10.99
C VAL A 271 -13.24 7.89 11.57
N ILE A 272 -13.30 6.57 11.36
CA ILE A 272 -12.27 5.63 11.79
C ILE A 272 -11.62 5.06 10.54
N PHE A 273 -10.29 5.17 10.43
CA PHE A 273 -9.54 4.56 9.34
C PHE A 273 -8.99 3.21 9.76
N LEU A 274 -9.22 2.19 8.94
CA LEU A 274 -8.58 0.88 9.06
C LEU A 274 -7.86 0.55 7.76
N ASP A 275 -6.78 -0.22 7.86
CA ASP A 275 -6.18 -0.83 6.69
C ASP A 275 -7.03 -2.01 6.21
N ALA A 276 -6.86 -2.39 4.94
CA ALA A 276 -7.68 -3.41 4.29
C ALA A 276 -7.41 -4.84 4.76
N HIS A 277 -6.44 -5.04 5.64
CA HIS A 277 -6.01 -6.35 6.14
C HIS A 277 -5.89 -6.32 7.68
N CYS A 278 -6.95 -5.86 8.33
CA CYS A 278 -7.05 -5.78 9.79
C CYS A 278 -8.12 -6.73 10.33
N GLU A 279 -7.98 -7.14 11.59
CA GLU A 279 -9.05 -7.80 12.32
C GLU A 279 -9.20 -7.12 13.69
N VAL A 280 -10.37 -6.52 13.91
CA VAL A 280 -10.66 -5.81 15.15
C VAL A 280 -10.97 -6.78 16.28
N ASN A 281 -10.54 -6.47 17.50
CA ASN A 281 -10.84 -7.29 18.67
C ASN A 281 -12.23 -6.97 19.25
N ARG A 282 -12.62 -7.70 20.29
CA ARG A 282 -13.87 -7.52 21.03
C ARG A 282 -13.91 -6.15 21.70
N ASN A 283 -15.10 -5.55 21.73
CA ASN A 283 -15.35 -4.24 22.34
C ASN A 283 -14.33 -3.17 21.90
N TRP A 284 -13.89 -3.19 20.65
CA TRP A 284 -12.86 -2.26 20.16
C TRP A 284 -13.40 -0.84 19.95
N LEU A 285 -14.66 -0.73 19.52
CA LEU A 285 -15.25 0.54 19.05
C LEU A 285 -15.60 1.49 20.21
N VAL A 286 -16.24 0.98 21.26
CA VAL A 286 -16.73 1.81 22.38
C VAL A 286 -15.60 2.54 23.12
N PRO A 287 -14.48 1.88 23.50
CA PRO A 287 -13.36 2.57 24.14
C PRO A 287 -12.71 3.64 23.26
N LEU A 288 -12.80 3.51 21.92
CA LEU A 288 -12.30 4.52 20.98
C LEU A 288 -13.24 5.74 20.90
N LEU A 289 -14.54 5.53 21.02
CA LEU A 289 -15.54 6.60 20.91
C LEU A 289 -15.71 7.40 22.20
N ALA A 290 -15.52 6.79 23.37
CA ALA A 290 -15.79 7.44 24.66
C ALA A 290 -14.96 8.73 24.88
N PRO A 291 -13.64 8.77 24.64
CA PRO A 291 -12.87 10.02 24.76
C PRO A 291 -13.31 11.11 23.75
N ILE A 292 -13.78 10.70 22.56
CA ILE A 292 -14.23 11.62 21.50
C ILE A 292 -15.61 12.20 21.86
N ARG A 293 -16.47 11.43 22.53
CA ARG A 293 -17.78 11.88 23.01
C ARG A 293 -17.65 13.19 23.80
N ARG A 294 -16.68 13.23 24.72
CA ARG A 294 -16.41 14.36 25.60
C ARG A 294 -15.72 15.52 24.88
N ASN A 295 -14.67 15.25 24.11
CA ASN A 295 -13.88 16.29 23.47
C ASN A 295 -14.02 16.27 21.95
N ARG A 296 -15.17 16.78 21.47
CA ARG A 296 -15.49 16.93 20.03
C ARG A 296 -14.82 18.15 19.40
N PHE A 297 -14.05 18.94 20.15
CA PHE A 297 -13.48 20.20 19.68
C PHE A 297 -12.18 19.97 18.91
N LEU A 298 -12.31 19.75 17.60
CA LEU A 298 -11.60 20.65 16.70
C LEU A 298 -12.50 21.88 16.60
N GLU A 299 -12.04 23.04 17.04
CA GLU A 299 -12.79 24.29 16.93
C GLU A 299 -13.47 24.37 15.56
N LYS A 300 -14.75 24.79 15.56
CA LYS A 300 -15.49 25.10 14.34
C LYS A 300 -14.61 26.01 13.45
N LEU A 301 -13.99 25.43 12.43
CA LEU A 301 -13.30 26.15 11.35
C LEU A 301 -14.33 26.82 10.45
#